data_AF-S0KCA8-F1
#
_entry.id   AF-S0KCA8-F1
#
_cell.length_a   1.000
_cell.length_b   1.000
_cell.length_c   1.000
_cell.angle_alpha   90.00
_cell.angle_beta   90.00
_cell.angle_gamma   90.00
#
_symmetry.space_group_name_H-M   'P 1'
#
loop_
_entity.id
_entity.type
_entity.pdbx_description
1 polymer ?
#
loop_
_entity_poly.entity_id
_entity_poly.type
_entity_poly.pdbx_seq_one_letter_code
_entity_poly.pdbx_strand_id
1 'polypeptide(L)'
;MNKKEYSFCQQAIIFAIIIFISKLIVGVLPIPIPSSVVGMILLFVALCAGIVKLEQVEGLSNSLSKVITFLFVPSGISLVDSLDLMKNYGVQIVLVICVATLALLVITGWSGMLLLKLRSAHKLHLPQWLSAKRPINNKGEVRL
;
A
#
# COMPACT_ATOMS: atom_id res chain seq x y z
N MET A 1 -22.13 15.69 9.56
CA MET A 1 -21.45 15.05 8.41
C MET A 1 -22.02 13.65 8.28
N ASN A 2 -22.99 13.45 7.38
CA ASN A 2 -23.75 12.21 7.30
C ASN A 2 -22.90 11.11 6.65
N LYS A 3 -22.52 10.09 7.42
CA LYS A 3 -21.92 8.88 6.88
C LYS A 3 -22.98 8.20 6.01
N LYS A 4 -22.74 8.14 4.70
CA LYS A 4 -23.56 7.31 3.82
C LYS A 4 -23.08 5.88 4.00
N GLU A 5 -23.95 5.02 4.53
CA GLU A 5 -23.75 3.57 4.55
C GLU A 5 -23.80 3.08 3.09
N TYR A 6 -22.66 2.71 2.51
CA TYR A 6 -22.60 2.15 1.16
C TYR A 6 -22.71 0.63 1.24
N SER A 7 -23.65 0.06 0.50
CA SER A 7 -23.82 -1.39 0.43
C SER A 7 -22.60 -2.03 -0.26
N PHE A 8 -22.18 -3.21 0.22
CA PHE A 8 -21.04 -3.97 -0.31
C PHE A 8 -21.09 -4.13 -1.85
N CYS A 9 -22.27 -4.34 -2.42
CA CYS A 9 -22.46 -4.45 -3.87
C CYS A 9 -22.07 -3.16 -4.62
N GLN A 10 -22.36 -1.99 -4.05
CA GLN A 10 -21.98 -0.71 -4.67
C GLN A 10 -20.46 -0.53 -4.67
N GLN A 11 -19.79 -0.95 -3.59
CA GLN A 11 -18.33 -0.91 -3.49
C GLN A 11 -17.68 -1.85 -4.53
N ALA A 12 -18.27 -3.04 -4.73
CA ALA A 12 -17.79 -4.01 -5.71
C ALA A 12 -17.91 -3.50 -7.15
N ILE A 13 -19.03 -2.85 -7.46
CA ILE A 13 -19.27 -2.24 -8.78
C ILE A 13 -18.22 -1.15 -9.07
N ILE A 14 -17.87 -0.32 -8.09
CA ILE A 14 -16.83 0.71 -8.26
C ILE A 14 -15.49 0.08 -8.65
N PHE A 15 -15.05 -0.95 -7.93
CA PHE A 15 -13.83 -1.69 -8.27
C PHE A 15 -13.92 -2.33 -9.67
N ALA A 16 -15.07 -2.94 -10.02
CA ALA A 16 -15.27 -3.57 -11.32
C ALA A 16 -15.18 -2.55 -12.48
N ILE A 17 -15.80 -1.37 -12.34
CA ILE A 17 -15.74 -0.30 -13.33
C ILE A 17 -14.30 0.20 -13.51
N ILE A 18 -13.58 0.41 -12.41
CA ILE A 18 -12.18 0.87 -12.46
C ILE A 18 -11.29 -0.14 -13.17
N ILE A 19 -11.43 -1.44 -12.84
CA ILE A 19 -10.67 -2.51 -13.49
C ILE A 19 -11.05 -2.61 -14.98
N PHE A 20 -12.33 -2.46 -15.32
CA PHE A 20 -12.78 -2.48 -16.71
C PHE A 20 -12.15 -1.34 -17.53
N ILE A 21 -12.19 -0.11 -17.01
CA ILE A 21 -11.54 1.06 -17.63
C ILE A 21 -10.03 0.83 -17.75
N SER A 22 -9.41 0.23 -16.71
CA SER A 22 -7.98 -0.07 -16.70
C SER A 22 -7.60 -1.09 -17.77
N LYS A 23 -8.44 -2.12 -18.01
CA LYS A 23 -8.23 -3.07 -19.12
C LYS A 23 -8.35 -2.40 -20.47
N LEU A 24 -9.29 -1.46 -20.65
CA LEU A 24 -9.40 -0.69 -21.89
C LEU A 24 -8.15 0.17 -22.11
N ILE A 25 -7.64 0.86 -21.09
CA ILE A 25 -6.39 1.63 -21.16
C ILE A 25 -5.21 0.74 -21.56
N VAL A 26 -5.06 -0.42 -20.90
CA VAL A 26 -3.96 -1.35 -21.20
C VAL A 26 -4.10 -1.96 -22.60
N GLY A 27 -5.33 -2.16 -23.08
CA GLY A 27 -5.56 -2.64 -24.45
C GLY A 27 -5.18 -1.62 -25.54
N VAL A 28 -5.16 -0.32 -25.20
CA VAL A 28 -4.75 0.75 -26.12
C VAL A 28 -3.25 1.04 -26.01
N LEU A 29 -2.64 0.85 -24.82
CA LEU A 29 -1.20 1.01 -24.64
C LEU A 29 -0.42 -0.26 -25.07
N PRO A 30 0.59 -0.16 -25.94
CA PRO A 30 1.43 -1.30 -26.34
C PRO A 30 2.43 -1.76 -25.26
N ILE A 31 2.25 -1.34 -23.99
CA ILE A 31 3.18 -1.61 -22.88
C ILE A 31 2.61 -2.74 -22.01
N PRO A 32 3.39 -3.80 -21.69
CA PRO A 32 2.94 -4.91 -20.86
C PRO A 32 2.90 -4.51 -19.37
N ILE A 33 1.91 -3.70 -18.99
CA ILE A 33 1.65 -3.31 -17.59
C ILE A 33 0.45 -4.12 -17.07
N PRO A 34 0.54 -4.72 -15.87
CA PRO A 34 -0.60 -5.40 -15.27
C PRO A 34 -1.77 -4.43 -15.08
N SER A 35 -2.97 -4.84 -15.49
CA SER A 35 -4.18 -4.01 -15.36
C SER A 35 -4.47 -3.60 -13.91
N SER A 36 -4.03 -4.40 -12.92
CA SER A 36 -4.14 -4.10 -11.49
C SER A 36 -3.39 -2.81 -11.10
N VAL A 37 -2.16 -2.61 -11.61
CA VAL A 37 -1.35 -1.43 -11.29
C VAL A 37 -2.01 -0.16 -11.86
N VAL A 38 -2.52 -0.25 -13.09
CA VAL A 38 -3.27 0.85 -13.72
C VAL A 38 -4.53 1.16 -12.92
N GLY A 39 -5.27 0.13 -12.47
CA GLY A 39 -6.46 0.32 -11.63
C GLY A 39 -6.16 0.99 -10.29
N MET A 40 -5.02 0.68 -9.67
CA MET A 40 -4.58 1.35 -8.44
C MET A 40 -4.34 2.85 -8.67
N ILE A 41 -3.64 3.20 -9.75
CA ILE A 41 -3.37 4.60 -10.11
C ILE A 41 -4.69 5.32 -10.43
N LEU A 42 -5.58 4.69 -11.18
CA LEU A 42 -6.86 5.27 -11.59
C LEU A 42 -7.80 5.48 -10.41
N LEU A 43 -7.89 4.51 -9.48
CA LEU A 43 -8.63 4.65 -8.23
C LEU A 43 -8.04 5.76 -7.37
N PHE A 44 -6.71 5.86 -7.29
CA PHE A 44 -6.03 6.92 -6.54
C PHE A 44 -6.37 8.32 -7.10
N VAL A 45 -6.34 8.49 -8.42
CA VAL A 45 -6.73 9.75 -9.07
C VAL A 45 -8.21 10.06 -8.84
N ALA A 46 -9.10 9.06 -8.93
CA ALA A 46 -10.53 9.23 -8.68
C ALA A 46 -10.83 9.61 -7.22
N LEU A 47 -10.02 9.12 -6.27
CA LEU A 47 -10.09 9.47 -4.85
C LEU A 47 -9.59 10.91 -4.62
N CYS A 48 -8.48 11.32 -5.26
CA CYS A 48 -7.98 12.69 -5.22
C CYS A 48 -8.96 13.70 -5.85
N ALA A 49 -9.64 13.32 -6.93
CA ALA A 49 -10.66 14.13 -7.58
C ALA A 49 -11.98 14.25 -6.77
N GLY A 50 -12.12 13.48 -5.68
CA GLY A 50 -13.33 13.47 -4.85
C GLY A 50 -14.55 12.80 -5.51
N ILE A 51 -14.37 12.17 -6.67
CA ILE A 51 -15.42 11.42 -7.40
C ILE A 51 -15.78 10.16 -6.61
N VAL A 52 -14.78 9.49 -6.05
CA VAL A 52 -14.93 8.31 -5.19
C VAL A 52 -14.53 8.69 -3.77
N LYS A 53 -15.41 8.44 -2.79
CA LYS A 53 -15.09 8.63 -1.37
C LYS A 53 -14.40 7.38 -0.81
N LEU A 54 -13.47 7.57 0.13
CA LEU A 54 -12.76 6.48 0.81
C LEU A 54 -13.74 5.46 1.43
N GLU A 55 -14.83 5.96 2.03
CA GLU A 55 -15.92 5.17 2.62
C GLU A 55 -16.56 4.18 1.62
N GLN A 56 -16.48 4.44 0.31
CA GLN A 56 -17.04 3.58 -0.73
C GLN A 56 -16.12 2.43 -1.14
N VAL A 57 -14.84 2.43 -0.76
CA VAL A 57 -13.88 1.42 -1.20
C VAL A 57 -13.24 0.67 -0.03
N GLU A 58 -13.18 1.28 1.15
CA GLU A 58 -12.54 0.72 2.34
C GLU A 58 -13.19 -0.59 2.80
N GLY A 59 -14.52 -0.67 2.80
CA GLY A 59 -15.25 -1.87 3.25
C GLY A 59 -14.93 -3.11 2.42
N LEU A 60 -15.01 -2.99 1.10
CA LEU A 60 -14.67 -4.07 0.17
C LEU A 60 -13.19 -4.43 0.23
N SER A 61 -12.30 -3.44 0.27
CA SER A 61 -10.84 -3.64 0.36
C SER A 61 -10.47 -4.44 1.62
N ASN A 62 -11.10 -4.14 2.76
CA ASN A 62 -10.85 -4.85 4.01
C ASN A 62 -11.37 -6.29 3.96
N SER A 63 -12.55 -6.51 3.37
CA SER A 63 -13.10 -7.86 3.15
C SER A 63 -12.22 -8.72 2.23
N LEU A 64 -11.78 -8.17 1.09
CA LEU A 64 -10.87 -8.86 0.18
C LEU A 64 -9.52 -9.17 0.85
N SER A 65 -8.95 -8.21 1.60
CA SER A 65 -7.68 -8.41 2.30
C SER A 65 -7.74 -9.56 3.31
N LYS A 66 -8.88 -9.76 3.98
CA LYS A 66 -9.10 -10.93 4.84
C LYS A 66 -9.10 -12.25 4.07
N VAL A 67 -9.71 -12.26 2.87
CA VAL A 67 -9.78 -13.44 2.01
C VAL A 67 -8.42 -13.76 1.36
N ILE A 68 -7.53 -12.78 1.15
CA ILE A 68 -6.17 -13.00 0.63
C ILE A 68 -5.43 -14.06 1.47
N THR A 69 -5.44 -13.95 2.80
CA THR A 69 -4.81 -14.94 3.71
C THR A 69 -5.41 -16.33 3.53
N PHE A 70 -6.74 -16.41 3.38
CA PHE A 70 -7.44 -17.68 3.14
C PHE A 70 -7.07 -18.29 1.77
N LEU A 71 -6.90 -17.46 0.73
CA LEU A 71 -6.49 -17.91 -0.61
C LEU A 71 -5.03 -18.39 -0.67
N PHE A 72 -4.17 -17.93 0.24
CA PHE A 72 -2.79 -18.42 0.32
C PHE A 72 -2.68 -19.87 0.83
N VAL A 73 -3.60 -20.32 1.67
CA VAL A 73 -3.60 -21.69 2.22
C VAL A 73 -3.68 -22.77 1.12
N PRO A 74 -4.69 -22.79 0.23
CA PRO A 74 -4.76 -23.79 -0.85
C PRO A 74 -3.60 -23.65 -1.83
N SER A 75 -3.16 -22.42 -2.14
CA SER A 75 -1.99 -22.20 -2.99
C SER A 75 -0.70 -22.78 -2.39
N GLY A 76 -0.55 -22.74 -1.06
CA GLY A 76 0.59 -23.31 -0.34
C GLY A 76 0.55 -24.85 -0.31
N ILE A 77 -0.64 -25.43 -0.24
CA ILE A 77 -0.81 -26.89 -0.22
C ILE A 77 -0.41 -27.51 -1.57
N SER A 78 -0.67 -26.84 -2.70
CA SER A 78 -0.14 -27.29 -4.00
C SER A 78 1.40 -27.32 -4.06
N LEU A 79 2.08 -26.48 -3.29
CA LEU A 79 3.55 -26.50 -3.25
C LEU A 79 4.10 -27.74 -2.52
N VAL A 80 3.34 -28.29 -1.55
CA VAL A 80 3.77 -29.50 -0.85
C VAL A 80 3.61 -30.78 -1.68
N ASP A 81 2.80 -30.77 -2.74
CA ASP A 81 2.76 -31.90 -3.68
C ASP A 81 4.08 -32.02 -4.47
N SER A 82 4.78 -30.91 -4.65
CA SER A 82 6.10 -30.81 -5.31
C SER A 82 7.28 -30.84 -4.31
N LEU A 83 7.13 -31.51 -3.17
CA LEU A 83 8.14 -31.55 -2.09
C LEU A 83 9.51 -32.07 -2.54
N ASP A 84 9.57 -32.94 -3.54
CA ASP A 84 10.82 -33.52 -4.03
C ASP A 84 11.74 -32.44 -4.66
N LEU A 85 11.15 -31.50 -5.41
CA LEU A 85 11.85 -30.34 -5.96
C LEU A 85 12.23 -29.34 -4.86
N MET A 86 11.37 -29.15 -3.85
CA MET A 86 11.67 -28.31 -2.69
C MET A 86 12.81 -28.87 -1.84
N LYS A 87 12.98 -30.19 -1.76
CA LYS A 87 14.08 -30.79 -0.98
C LYS A 87 15.44 -30.50 -1.61
N ASN A 88 15.52 -30.47 -2.94
CA ASN A 88 16.77 -30.19 -3.66
C ASN A 88 17.09 -28.69 -3.74
N TYR A 89 16.08 -27.82 -3.91
CA TYR A 89 16.28 -26.38 -4.12
C TYR A 89 15.79 -25.48 -2.97
N GLY A 90 15.20 -26.03 -1.92
CA GLY A 90 14.56 -25.29 -0.85
C GLY A 90 15.51 -24.35 -0.10
N VAL A 91 16.73 -24.81 0.17
CA VAL A 91 17.77 -23.96 0.79
C VAL A 91 18.12 -22.78 -0.10
N GLN A 92 18.25 -23.00 -1.42
CA GLN A 92 18.55 -21.94 -2.38
C GLN A 92 17.40 -20.94 -2.50
N ILE A 93 16.14 -21.41 -2.48
CA ILE A 93 14.95 -20.55 -2.51
C ILE A 93 14.89 -19.65 -1.27
N VAL A 94 15.08 -20.21 -0.07
CA VAL A 94 15.08 -19.43 1.18
C VAL A 94 16.18 -18.38 1.16
N LEU A 95 17.39 -18.74 0.72
CA LEU A 95 18.51 -17.81 0.60
C LEU A 95 18.17 -16.66 -0.36
N VAL A 96 17.61 -16.97 -1.54
CA VAL A 96 17.18 -15.96 -2.52
C VAL A 96 16.10 -15.04 -1.94
N ILE A 97 15.11 -15.57 -1.22
CA ILE A 97 14.05 -14.76 -0.58
C ILE A 97 14.66 -13.84 0.48
N CYS A 98 15.54 -14.35 1.34
CA CYS A 98 16.22 -13.55 2.36
C CYS A 98 17.05 -12.41 1.73
N VAL A 99 17.86 -12.73 0.72
CA VAL A 99 18.68 -11.73 0.02
C VAL A 99 17.82 -10.71 -0.70
N ALA A 100 16.77 -11.13 -1.42
CA ALA A 100 15.85 -10.23 -2.10
C ALA A 100 15.12 -9.32 -1.11
N THR A 101 14.67 -9.85 0.03
CA THR A 101 14.01 -9.06 1.09
C THR A 101 14.97 -8.03 1.67
N LEU A 102 16.19 -8.43 2.02
CA LEU A 102 17.21 -7.50 2.54
C LEU A 102 17.57 -6.43 1.49
N ALA A 103 17.77 -6.82 0.23
CA ALA A 103 18.05 -5.88 -0.84
C ALA A 103 16.91 -4.88 -1.03
N LEU A 104 15.65 -5.34 -1.03
CA LEU A 104 14.48 -4.49 -1.18
C LEU A 104 14.34 -3.50 -0.01
N LEU A 105 14.62 -3.94 1.23
CA LEU A 105 14.66 -3.07 2.41
C LEU A 105 15.78 -2.02 2.32
N VAL A 106 16.98 -2.40 1.91
CA VAL A 106 18.11 -1.48 1.74
C VAL A 106 17.82 -0.44 0.67
N ILE A 107 17.31 -0.86 -0.50
CA ILE A 107 16.98 0.03 -1.62
C ILE A 107 15.85 0.99 -1.21
N THR A 108 14.81 0.49 -0.55
CA THR A 108 13.69 1.33 -0.08
C THR A 108 14.15 2.31 0.99
N GLY A 109 14.98 1.86 1.93
CA GLY A 109 15.57 2.69 2.97
C GLY A 109 16.46 3.80 2.38
N TRP A 110 17.34 3.45 1.44
CA TRP A 110 18.18 4.41 0.73
C TRP A 110 17.32 5.40 -0.05
N SER A 111 16.32 4.93 -0.78
CA SER A 111 15.39 5.79 -1.52
C SER A 111 14.72 6.80 -0.59
N GLY A 112 14.27 6.37 0.59
CA GLY A 112 13.74 7.24 1.63
C GLY A 112 14.75 8.26 2.14
N MET A 113 15.99 7.84 2.45
CA MET A 113 17.05 8.74 2.90
C MET A 113 17.46 9.76 1.83
N LEU A 114 17.51 9.36 0.55
CA LEU A 114 17.79 10.24 -0.57
C LEU A 114 16.70 11.30 -0.72
N LEU A 115 15.42 10.90 -0.66
CA LEU A 115 14.28 11.82 -0.69
C LEU A 115 14.32 12.81 0.48
N LEU A 116 14.68 12.36 1.68
CA LEU A 116 14.82 13.23 2.85
C LEU A 116 16.01 14.18 2.71
N LYS A 117 17.16 13.73 2.19
CA LYS A 117 18.34 14.57 1.94
C LYS A 117 18.03 15.66 0.90
N LEU A 118 17.32 15.31 -0.17
CA LEU A 118 16.85 16.27 -1.19
C LEU A 118 15.83 17.26 -0.61
N ARG A 119 14.94 16.82 0.29
CA ARG A 119 13.98 17.72 0.97
C ARG A 119 14.66 18.63 2.00
N SER A 120 15.69 18.16 2.70
CA SER A 120 16.47 18.95 3.66
C SER A 120 17.27 20.08 2.99
N ALA A 121 17.71 19.90 1.73
CA ALA A 121 18.30 20.98 0.95
C ALA A 121 17.29 22.11 0.62
N HIS A 122 15.98 21.84 0.67
CA HIS A 122 14.92 22.81 0.37
C HIS A 122 14.18 23.36 1.61
N LYS A 123 14.41 22.80 2.81
CA LYS A 123 13.88 23.34 4.08
C LYS A 123 15.01 23.64 5.06
N LEU A 124 15.65 24.80 4.94
CA LEU A 124 16.50 25.36 6.01
C LEU A 124 16.59 26.89 5.98
N HIS A 125 15.44 27.56 5.81
CA HIS A 125 15.18 28.86 6.43
C HIS A 125 14.03 28.69 7.42
N LEU A 126 14.26 27.93 8.50
CA LEU A 126 13.33 27.93 9.63
C LEU A 126 13.68 29.13 10.52
N PRO A 127 12.76 30.10 10.69
CA PRO A 127 13.00 31.25 11.56
C PRO A 127 12.98 30.86 13.03
N GLN A 128 13.88 31.46 13.81
CA GLN A 128 14.24 31.11 15.19
C GLN A 128 13.08 31.17 16.20
N TRP A 129 11.98 31.84 15.86
CA TRP A 129 10.78 31.96 16.70
C TRP A 129 9.94 30.67 16.77
N LEU A 130 10.14 29.69 15.89
CA LEU A 130 9.40 28.41 15.93
C LEU A 130 9.91 27.45 17.01
N SER A 131 11.20 27.56 17.39
CA SER A 131 11.78 26.75 18.47
C SER A 131 11.36 27.23 19.86
N ALA A 132 10.86 28.47 19.98
CA ALA A 132 10.44 29.11 21.22
C ALA A 132 8.95 28.87 21.58
N LYS A 133 8.16 28.24 20.70
CA LYS A 133 6.73 27.93 20.92
C LYS A 133 6.49 26.43 21.17
N ARG A 134 7.32 25.78 21.99
CA ARG A 134 6.91 24.54 22.67
C ARG A 134 6.51 24.88 24.11
N PRO A 135 5.25 25.25 24.39
CA PRO A 135 4.78 25.32 25.76
C PRO A 135 4.76 23.91 26.34
N ILE A 136 5.75 23.60 27.17
CA ILE A 136 5.72 22.47 28.10
C ILE A 136 4.71 22.86 29.18
N ASN A 137 3.42 22.62 28.93
CA ASN A 137 2.39 22.77 29.94
C ASN A 137 2.47 21.57 30.89
N ASN A 138 3.31 21.69 31.91
CA ASN A 138 3.25 20.86 33.10
C ASN A 138 2.99 21.77 34.30
N LYS A 139 1.70 21.95 34.60
CA LYS A 139 1.24 22.53 35.86
C LYS A 139 -0.09 21.89 36.22
N GLY A 140 -0.08 20.92 37.14
CA GLY A 140 -1.28 20.64 37.92
C GLY A 140 -1.69 19.21 38.29
N GLU A 141 -0.90 18.14 38.09
CA GLU A 141 -1.18 16.89 38.83
C GLU A 141 -0.54 16.92 40.24
N VAL A 142 -1.23 17.69 41.07
CA VAL A 142 -1.39 17.69 42.53
C VAL A 142 -0.50 16.73 43.32
N ARG A 143 0.44 17.29 44.10
CA ARG A 143 0.88 16.73 45.38
C ARG A 143 0.07 17.41 46.50
N LEU A 144 -0.39 16.57 47.44
CA LEU A 144 -0.89 16.83 48.79
C LEU A 144 -1.05 18.29 49.22
#